data_AF-A0A1W9WFY0-F1
#
_entry.id   AF-A0A1W9WFY0-F1
#
_cell.length_a   1.000
_cell.length_b   1.000
_cell.length_c   1.000
_cell.angle_alpha   90.00
_cell.angle_beta   90.00
_cell.angle_gamma   90.00
#
_symmetry.space_group_name_H-M   'P 1'
#
loop_
_entity.id
_entity.type
_entity.pdbx_description
1 polymer ?
#
loop_
_entity_poly.entity_id
_entity_poly.type
_entity_poly.pdbx_seq_one_letter_code
_entity_poly.pdbx_strand_id
1 'polypeptide(L)'
;MTARTKPINPRRRRTTIGYLANVFAAGFVGGVAVSILVVFYQIAFPLLRFFLIPSALIIIWIVTGIGAAMVSGEHVRTSQEGGRVGILAGIVSGTLSGIVSLIIAALGITFVGIGEGFQQQFSETQLEFFVQMGISSELLILIGSVLTSLFVCGFGSMFISIMLSGFGGWLYPKIGR
;
A
#
# COMPACT_ATOMS: atom_id res chain seq x y z
N MET A 1 39.68 13.49 23.97
CA MET A 1 38.27 13.66 23.58
C MET A 1 37.54 12.35 23.80
N THR A 2 36.87 12.18 24.94
CA THR A 2 36.08 10.97 25.25
C THR A 2 34.61 11.26 24.96
N ALA A 3 34.06 10.57 23.97
CA ALA A 3 32.65 10.67 23.60
C ALA A 3 31.78 10.14 24.75
N ARG A 4 31.05 11.04 25.44
CA ARG A 4 29.99 10.66 26.38
C ARG A 4 28.83 10.05 25.60
N THR A 5 28.74 8.72 25.60
CA THR A 5 27.52 8.02 25.19
C THR A 5 26.43 8.31 26.23
N LYS A 6 25.41 9.06 25.81
CA LYS A 6 24.24 9.36 26.66
C LYS A 6 23.55 8.02 27.00
N PRO A 7 23.35 7.67 28.28
CA PRO A 7 22.69 6.42 28.64
C PRO A 7 21.24 6.45 28.15
N ILE A 8 20.89 5.47 27.31
CA ILE A 8 19.54 5.32 26.77
C ILE A 8 18.64 4.82 27.91
N ASN A 9 17.73 5.67 28.37
CA ASN A 9 16.81 5.32 29.46
C ASN A 9 15.86 4.17 29.01
N PRO A 10 15.87 2.99 29.67
CA PRO A 10 15.11 1.82 29.24
C PRO A 10 13.59 2.01 29.29
N ARG A 11 13.06 2.92 30.13
CA ARG A 11 11.63 3.27 30.14
C ARG A 11 11.19 3.95 28.85
N ARG A 12 12.02 4.86 28.32
CA ARG A 12 11.77 5.56 27.05
C ARG A 12 11.79 4.60 25.86
N ARG A 13 12.60 3.54 25.94
CA ARG A 13 12.69 2.49 24.91
C ARG A 13 11.43 1.62 24.86
N ARG A 14 10.84 1.24 26.01
CA ARG A 14 9.57 0.49 26.06
C ARG A 14 8.39 1.27 25.49
N THR A 15 8.29 2.57 25.79
CA THR A 15 7.22 3.42 25.27
C THR A 15 7.30 3.63 23.76
N THR A 16 8.51 3.78 23.20
CA THR A 16 8.69 3.91 21.74
C THR A 16 8.39 2.61 20.99
N ILE A 17 8.76 1.45 21.56
CA ILE A 17 8.46 0.14 20.96
C ILE A 17 6.95 -0.13 20.99
N GLY A 18 6.27 0.15 22.10
CA GLY A 18 4.81 -0.01 22.18
C GLY A 18 4.07 0.93 21.23
N TYR A 19 4.54 2.17 21.11
CA TYR A 19 4.01 3.14 20.13
C TYR A 19 4.16 2.63 18.69
N LEU A 20 5.34 2.18 18.28
CA LEU A 20 5.53 1.65 16.92
C LEU A 20 4.67 0.42 16.67
N ALA A 21 4.61 -0.52 17.62
CA ALA A 21 3.79 -1.73 17.51
C ALA A 21 2.31 -1.39 17.24
N ASN A 22 1.78 -0.38 17.91
CA ASN A 22 0.41 0.10 17.72
C ASN A 22 0.17 0.69 16.32
N VAL A 23 1.13 1.48 15.81
CA VAL A 23 1.07 2.04 14.46
C VAL A 23 1.15 0.94 13.40
N PHE A 24 2.03 -0.04 13.60
CA PHE A 24 2.12 -1.21 12.71
C PHE A 24 0.85 -2.05 12.74
N ALA A 25 0.24 -2.25 13.91
CA ALA A 25 -1.02 -2.99 14.03
C ALA A 25 -2.15 -2.28 13.28
N ALA A 26 -2.30 -0.96 13.46
CA ALA A 26 -3.30 -0.18 12.73
C ALA A 26 -3.06 -0.22 11.21
N GLY A 27 -1.81 -0.06 10.77
CA GLY A 27 -1.43 -0.19 9.36
C GLY A 27 -1.67 -1.59 8.81
N PHE A 28 -1.45 -2.65 9.60
CA PHE A 28 -1.71 -4.02 9.20
C PHE A 28 -3.20 -4.28 9.02
N VAL A 29 -4.04 -3.86 9.96
CA VAL A 29 -5.51 -3.96 9.86
C VAL A 29 -6.02 -3.22 8.63
N GLY A 30 -5.54 -1.98 8.41
CA GLY A 30 -5.86 -1.20 7.21
C GLY A 30 -5.43 -1.91 5.93
N GLY A 31 -4.22 -2.47 5.91
CA GLY A 31 -3.69 -3.21 4.77
C GLY A 31 -4.48 -4.49 4.46
N VAL A 32 -4.91 -5.23 5.49
CA VAL A 32 -5.75 -6.42 5.32
C VAL A 32 -7.12 -6.04 4.76
N ALA A 33 -7.75 -4.98 5.29
CA ALA A 33 -9.03 -4.48 4.78
C ALA A 33 -8.94 -4.07 3.29
N VAL A 34 -7.89 -3.33 2.92
CA VAL A 34 -7.61 -2.97 1.52
C VAL A 34 -7.37 -4.21 0.67
N SER A 35 -6.56 -5.16 1.15
CA SER A 35 -6.25 -6.39 0.41
C SER A 35 -7.49 -7.22 0.11
N ILE A 36 -8.37 -7.38 1.11
CA ILE A 36 -9.67 -8.04 0.94
C ILE A 36 -10.49 -7.29 -0.11
N LEU A 37 -10.56 -5.96 -0.03
CA LEU A 37 -11.31 -5.15 -0.99
C LEU A 37 -10.75 -5.25 -2.41
N VAL A 38 -9.42 -5.34 -2.58
CA VAL A 38 -8.74 -5.56 -3.87
C VAL A 38 -9.08 -6.95 -4.44
N VAL A 39 -9.18 -7.98 -3.60
CA VAL A 39 -9.64 -9.31 -4.04
C VAL A 39 -11.10 -9.25 -4.48
N PHE A 40 -11.96 -8.59 -3.69
CA PHE A 40 -13.37 -8.38 -4.06
C PHE A 40 -13.52 -7.58 -5.37
N TYR A 41 -12.65 -6.61 -5.63
CA TYR A 41 -12.63 -5.87 -6.89
C TYR A 41 -12.50 -6.80 -8.10
N GLN A 42 -11.70 -7.86 -8.00
CA GLN A 42 -11.53 -8.81 -9.11
C GLN A 42 -12.77 -9.64 -9.41
N ILE A 43 -13.67 -9.82 -8.46
CA ILE A 43 -14.87 -10.65 -8.61
C ILE A 43 -16.17 -9.84 -8.69
N ALA A 44 -16.13 -8.53 -8.38
CA ALA A 44 -17.32 -7.69 -8.30
C ALA A 44 -17.90 -7.28 -9.67
N PHE A 45 -19.21 -6.99 -9.68
CA PHE A 45 -19.94 -6.49 -10.85
C PHE A 45 -19.43 -5.11 -11.33
N PRO A 46 -19.54 -4.77 -12.63
CA PRO A 46 -18.95 -3.55 -13.22
C PRO A 46 -19.35 -2.24 -12.52
N LEU A 47 -20.60 -2.11 -12.08
CA LEU A 47 -21.11 -0.94 -11.35
C LEU A 47 -20.44 -0.79 -9.96
N LEU A 48 -20.22 -1.91 -9.28
CA LEU A 48 -19.57 -1.93 -7.96
C LEU A 48 -18.09 -1.52 -8.08
N ARG A 49 -17.42 -1.97 -9.16
CA ARG A 49 -16.02 -1.65 -9.46
C ARG A 49 -15.77 -0.17 -9.65
N PHE A 50 -16.68 0.55 -10.30
CA PHE A 50 -16.43 1.94 -10.71
C PHE A 50 -16.69 2.97 -9.60
N PHE A 51 -17.69 2.75 -8.74
CA PHE A 51 -18.12 3.75 -7.75
C PHE A 51 -17.83 3.36 -6.31
N LEU A 52 -18.16 2.12 -5.92
CA LEU A 52 -18.13 1.72 -4.52
C LEU A 52 -16.72 1.40 -4.05
N ILE A 53 -15.91 0.77 -4.90
CA ILE A 53 -14.58 0.30 -4.49
C ILE A 53 -13.58 1.45 -4.35
N PRO A 54 -13.49 2.43 -5.28
CA PRO A 54 -12.59 3.57 -5.09
C PRO A 54 -12.93 4.42 -3.86
N SER A 55 -14.22 4.64 -3.60
CA SER A 55 -14.67 5.38 -2.41
C SER A 55 -14.39 4.62 -1.11
N ALA A 56 -14.63 3.30 -1.09
CA ALA A 56 -14.30 2.45 0.06
C ALA A 56 -12.79 2.42 0.34
N LEU A 57 -11.94 2.36 -0.68
CA LEU A 57 -10.48 2.44 -0.51
C LEU A 57 -10.04 3.74 0.17
N ILE A 58 -10.58 4.87 -0.30
CA ILE A 58 -10.30 6.19 0.29
C ILE A 58 -10.70 6.22 1.77
N ILE A 59 -11.89 5.73 2.08
CA ILE A 59 -12.40 5.68 3.46
C ILE A 59 -11.50 4.81 4.33
N ILE A 60 -11.11 3.61 3.86
CA ILE A 60 -10.27 2.70 4.63
C ILE A 60 -8.91 3.34 4.94
N TRP A 61 -8.27 4.02 3.99
CA TRP A 61 -6.99 4.69 4.24
C TRP A 61 -7.12 5.85 5.23
N ILE A 62 -8.16 6.68 5.10
CA ILE A 62 -8.41 7.76 6.06
C ILE A 62 -8.66 7.19 7.47
N VAL A 63 -9.51 6.17 7.58
CA VAL A 63 -9.83 5.50 8.86
C VAL A 63 -8.59 4.81 9.44
N THR A 64 -7.72 4.25 8.61
CA THR A 64 -6.43 3.68 9.04
C THR A 64 -5.55 4.76 9.67
N GLY A 65 -5.49 5.95 9.06
CA GLY A 65 -4.80 7.11 9.60
C GLY A 65 -5.35 7.58 10.95
N ILE A 66 -6.68 7.72 11.04
CA ILE A 66 -7.37 8.11 12.28
C ILE A 66 -7.13 7.06 13.37
N GLY A 67 -7.32 5.78 13.05
CA GLY A 67 -7.13 4.66 13.97
C GLY A 67 -5.70 4.59 14.49
N ALA A 68 -4.70 4.77 13.62
CA ALA A 68 -3.30 4.82 14.04
C ALA A 68 -3.04 5.97 15.03
N ALA A 69 -3.61 7.15 14.77
CA ALA A 69 -3.50 8.30 15.67
C ALA A 69 -4.24 8.07 17.01
N MET A 70 -5.42 7.44 16.99
CA MET A 70 -6.18 7.05 18.18
C MET A 70 -5.42 6.09 19.08
N VAL A 71 -4.90 5.00 18.52
CA VAL A 71 -4.17 3.96 19.29
C VAL A 71 -2.81 4.50 19.79
N SER A 72 -2.26 5.53 19.14
CA SER A 72 -1.06 6.22 19.60
C SER A 72 -1.32 7.15 20.81
N GLY A 73 -2.57 7.50 21.07
CA GLY A 73 -3.05 8.15 22.30
C GLY A 73 -2.23 9.37 22.70
N GLU A 74 -1.62 9.31 23.89
CA GLU A 74 -0.86 10.41 24.50
C GLU A 74 0.33 10.93 23.67
N HIS A 75 0.79 10.15 22.67
CA HIS A 75 1.90 10.51 21.78
C HIS A 75 1.47 11.42 20.62
N VAL A 76 0.16 11.59 20.40
CA VAL A 76 -0.38 12.42 19.33
C VAL A 76 -1.16 13.58 19.96
N ARG A 77 -0.48 14.72 20.14
CA ARG A 77 -1.07 15.94 20.72
C ARG A 77 -1.33 17.02 19.67
N THR A 78 -0.61 16.94 18.56
CA THR A 78 -0.69 17.89 17.45
C THR A 78 -1.08 17.19 16.15
N SER A 79 -1.71 17.93 15.24
CA SER A 79 -2.04 17.40 13.90
C SER A 79 -0.80 16.96 13.12
N GLN A 80 0.37 17.56 13.36
CA GLN A 80 1.61 17.15 12.71
C GLN A 80 2.08 15.77 13.20
N GLU A 81 1.98 15.48 14.50
CA GLU A 81 2.29 14.16 15.06
C GLU A 81 1.30 13.10 14.57
N GLY A 82 0.01 13.43 14.54
CA GLY A 82 -1.03 12.55 14.01
C GLY A 82 -0.80 12.23 12.54
N GLY A 83 -0.42 13.24 11.74
CA GLY A 83 -0.07 13.03 10.34
C GLY A 83 1.13 12.11 10.14
N ARG A 84 2.17 12.22 10.97
CA ARG A 84 3.35 11.32 10.91
C ARG A 84 2.98 9.87 11.25
N VAL A 85 2.15 9.67 12.27
CA VAL A 85 1.61 8.36 12.63
C VAL A 85 0.79 7.78 11.48
N GLY A 86 -0.10 8.61 10.90
CA GLY A 86 -0.91 8.24 9.76
C GLY A 86 -0.07 7.84 8.55
N ILE A 87 1.00 8.57 8.23
CA ILE A 87 1.94 8.23 7.15
C ILE A 87 2.57 6.86 7.39
N LEU A 88 3.04 6.57 8.61
CA LEU A 88 3.64 5.28 8.94
C LEU A 88 2.65 4.12 8.77
N ALA A 89 1.41 4.29 9.25
CA ALA A 89 0.35 3.30 9.03
C ALA A 89 -0.02 3.17 7.53
N GLY A 90 0.03 4.27 6.79
CA GLY A 90 -0.16 4.30 5.33
C GLY A 90 0.92 3.53 4.57
N ILE A 91 2.18 3.63 4.98
CA ILE A 91 3.29 2.83 4.42
C ILE A 91 3.00 1.33 4.59
N VAL A 92 2.63 0.91 5.80
CA VAL A 92 2.38 -0.51 6.11
C VAL A 92 1.18 -1.03 5.32
N SER A 93 0.05 -0.32 5.36
CA SER A 93 -1.16 -0.72 4.66
C SER A 93 -0.97 -0.73 3.13
N GLY A 94 -0.30 0.29 2.60
CA GLY A 94 0.03 0.42 1.18
C GLY A 94 0.92 -0.72 0.71
N THR A 95 2.00 -1.01 1.44
CA THR A 95 2.92 -2.12 1.12
C THR A 95 2.18 -3.46 1.08
N LEU A 96 1.34 -3.75 2.08
CA LEU A 96 0.59 -5.01 2.12
C LEU A 96 -0.36 -5.14 0.93
N SER A 97 -1.09 -4.07 0.61
CA SER A 97 -2.00 -4.06 -0.55
C SER A 97 -1.26 -4.18 -1.89
N GLY A 98 -0.07 -3.59 -2.01
CA GLY A 98 0.79 -3.71 -3.18
C GLY A 98 1.29 -5.13 -3.38
N ILE A 99 1.72 -5.80 -2.30
CA ILE A 99 2.13 -7.22 -2.34
C ILE A 99 0.97 -8.10 -2.82
N VAL A 100 -0.24 -7.91 -2.28
CA VAL A 100 -1.41 -8.69 -2.70
C VAL A 100 -1.75 -8.43 -4.17
N SER A 101 -1.67 -7.18 -4.62
CA SER A 101 -1.90 -6.84 -6.02
C SER A 101 -0.85 -7.44 -6.97
N LEU A 102 0.41 -7.52 -6.53
CA LEU A 102 1.47 -8.21 -7.26
C LEU A 102 1.21 -9.71 -7.38
N ILE A 103 0.76 -10.36 -6.29
CA ILE A 103 0.39 -11.78 -6.32
C ILE A 103 -0.77 -12.01 -7.30
N ILE A 104 -1.80 -11.17 -7.27
CA ILE A 104 -2.95 -11.27 -8.20
C ILE A 104 -2.49 -11.08 -9.66
N ALA A 105 -1.59 -10.14 -9.91
CA ALA A 105 -1.02 -9.92 -11.24
C ALA A 105 -0.14 -11.09 -11.72
N ALA A 106 0.64 -11.68 -10.81
CA ALA A 106 1.44 -12.87 -11.10
C ALA A 106 0.60 -14.11 -11.40
N LEU A 107 -0.66 -14.15 -10.94
CA LEU A 107 -1.64 -15.18 -11.31
C LEU A 107 -2.32 -14.89 -12.67
N GLY A 108 -2.00 -13.79 -13.35
CA GLY A 108 -2.60 -13.43 -14.64
C GLY A 108 -4.07 -12.98 -14.52
N ILE A 109 -4.52 -12.57 -13.35
CA ILE A 109 -5.92 -12.17 -13.12
C ILE A 109 -6.15 -10.69 -13.48
N THR A 110 -5.10 -9.86 -13.34
CA THR A 110 -5.16 -8.40 -13.54
C THR A 110 -4.16 -7.92 -14.57
N PHE A 111 -4.50 -6.84 -15.27
CA PHE A 111 -3.65 -6.15 -16.25
C PHE A 111 -3.25 -6.97 -17.48
N VAL A 112 -3.92 -8.11 -17.75
CA VAL A 112 -3.65 -8.94 -18.93
C VAL A 112 -3.71 -8.14 -20.22
N GLY A 113 -4.74 -7.31 -20.42
CA GLY A 113 -4.83 -6.46 -21.62
C GLY A 113 -3.71 -5.41 -21.73
N ILE A 114 -3.11 -4.97 -20.61
CA ILE A 114 -1.93 -4.11 -20.65
C ILE A 114 -0.68 -4.94 -20.95
N GLY A 115 -0.61 -6.18 -20.46
CA GLY A 115 0.41 -7.16 -20.85
C GLY A 115 0.39 -7.51 -22.34
N GLU A 116 -0.81 -7.65 -22.92
CA GLU A 116 -0.99 -7.81 -24.37
C GLU A 116 -0.51 -6.57 -25.12
N GLY A 117 -0.84 -5.37 -24.63
CA GLY A 117 -0.30 -4.12 -25.16
C GLY A 117 1.23 -4.01 -25.06
N PHE A 118 1.84 -4.62 -24.04
CA PHE A 118 3.30 -4.71 -23.90
C PHE A 118 3.90 -5.63 -24.97
N GLN A 119 3.26 -6.77 -25.25
CA GLN A 119 3.68 -7.66 -26.34
C GLN A 119 3.61 -6.96 -27.70
N GLN A 120 2.57 -6.16 -27.95
CA GLN A 120 2.38 -5.42 -29.21
C GLN A 120 3.43 -4.33 -29.47
N GLN A 121 4.25 -3.96 -28.47
CA GLN A 121 5.36 -3.02 -28.67
C GLN A 121 6.57 -3.65 -29.35
N PHE A 122 6.67 -4.98 -29.38
CA PHE A 122 7.76 -5.70 -30.01
C PHE A 122 7.43 -6.05 -31.47
N SER A 123 8.42 -5.96 -32.34
CA SER A 123 8.28 -6.44 -33.72
C SER A 123 8.22 -7.97 -33.79
N GLU A 124 7.68 -8.51 -34.88
CA GLU A 124 7.63 -9.97 -35.11
C GLU A 124 9.04 -10.60 -35.02
N THR A 125 10.06 -9.92 -35.56
CA THR A 125 11.46 -10.36 -35.46
C THR A 125 12.02 -10.39 -34.04
N GLN A 126 11.58 -9.49 -33.16
CA GLN A 126 11.96 -9.49 -31.75
C GLN A 126 11.23 -10.59 -30.99
N LEU A 127 9.97 -10.84 -31.31
CA LEU A 127 9.18 -11.94 -30.74
C LEU A 127 9.77 -13.30 -31.12
N GLU A 128 10.17 -13.50 -32.37
CA GLU A 128 10.87 -14.73 -32.79
C GLU A 128 12.18 -14.94 -32.03
N PHE A 129 12.93 -13.87 -31.80
CA PHE A 129 14.15 -13.92 -31.00
C PHE A 129 13.88 -14.31 -29.54
N PHE A 130 12.81 -13.80 -28.93
CA PHE A 130 12.40 -14.22 -27.58
C PHE A 130 11.97 -15.69 -27.53
N VAL A 131 11.24 -16.17 -28.54
CA VAL A 131 10.86 -17.58 -28.65
C VAL A 131 12.09 -18.47 -28.79
N GLN A 132 13.11 -18.05 -29.54
CA GLN A 132 14.40 -18.76 -29.64
C GLN A 132 15.15 -18.82 -28.30
N MET A 133 14.91 -17.89 -27.37
CA MET A 133 15.43 -17.94 -26.00
C MET A 133 14.56 -18.76 -25.03
N GLY A 134 13.45 -19.35 -25.51
CA GLY A 134 12.49 -20.07 -24.67
C GLY A 134 11.53 -19.15 -23.90
N ILE A 135 11.44 -17.87 -24.27
CA ILE A 135 10.48 -16.92 -23.70
C ILE A 135 9.20 -16.98 -24.55
N SER A 136 8.11 -17.50 -23.97
CA SER A 136 6.82 -17.52 -24.63
C SER A 136 6.13 -16.15 -24.61
N SER A 137 5.20 -15.94 -25.54
CA SER A 137 4.35 -14.74 -25.55
C SER A 137 3.56 -14.57 -24.25
N GLU A 138 3.09 -15.67 -23.66
CA GLU A 138 2.42 -15.66 -22.36
C GLU A 138 3.31 -15.10 -21.25
N LEU A 139 4.61 -15.44 -21.28
CA LEU A 139 5.58 -14.96 -20.31
C LEU A 139 5.83 -13.45 -20.48
N LEU A 140 5.82 -12.93 -21.72
CA LEU A 140 5.90 -11.49 -22.00
C LEU A 140 4.66 -10.74 -21.49
N ILE A 141 3.46 -11.27 -21.72
CA ILE A 141 2.20 -10.71 -21.21
C ILE A 141 2.22 -10.68 -19.68
N LEU A 142 2.69 -11.76 -19.05
CA LEU A 142 2.80 -11.85 -17.61
C LEU A 142 3.79 -10.82 -17.05
N ILE A 143 4.97 -10.65 -17.67
CA ILE A 143 5.95 -9.63 -17.29
C ILE A 143 5.33 -8.23 -17.38
N GLY A 144 4.67 -7.91 -18.49
CA GLY A 144 4.01 -6.60 -18.67
C GLY A 144 2.93 -6.35 -17.61
N SER A 145 2.14 -7.37 -17.28
CA SER A 145 1.09 -7.31 -16.25
C SER A 145 1.67 -7.10 -14.85
N VAL A 146 2.74 -7.82 -14.50
CA VAL A 146 3.43 -7.70 -13.20
C VAL A 146 4.13 -6.35 -13.05
N LEU A 147 4.83 -5.87 -14.10
CA LEU A 147 5.47 -4.55 -14.08
C LEU A 147 4.44 -3.44 -13.92
N THR A 148 3.33 -3.52 -14.65
CA THR A 148 2.25 -2.54 -14.52
C THR A 148 1.65 -2.55 -13.12
N SER A 149 1.39 -3.74 -12.56
CA SER A 149 0.91 -3.90 -11.18
C SER A 149 1.89 -3.30 -10.18
N LEU A 150 3.20 -3.48 -10.36
CA LEU A 150 4.22 -2.91 -9.49
C LEU A 150 4.17 -1.38 -9.48
N PHE A 151 4.02 -0.74 -10.65
CA PHE A 151 3.94 0.72 -10.74
C PHE A 151 2.61 1.25 -10.22
N VAL A 152 1.49 0.72 -10.70
CA VAL A 152 0.15 1.25 -10.39
C VAL A 152 -0.29 0.84 -8.99
N CYS A 153 -0.27 -0.46 -8.71
CA CYS A 153 -0.77 -1.02 -7.46
C CYS A 153 0.31 -1.14 -6.38
N GLY A 154 1.60 -1.17 -6.73
CA GLY A 154 2.69 -1.07 -5.75
C GLY A 154 2.94 0.38 -5.36
N PHE A 155 3.66 1.13 -6.19
CA PHE A 155 4.05 2.50 -5.89
C PHE A 155 2.87 3.48 -5.82
N GLY A 156 1.93 3.38 -6.77
CA GLY A 156 0.77 4.27 -6.81
C GLY A 156 -0.13 4.11 -5.57
N SER A 157 -0.49 2.87 -5.22
CA SER A 157 -1.32 2.61 -4.02
C SER A 157 -0.61 3.02 -2.73
N MET A 158 0.70 2.78 -2.63
CA MET A 158 1.49 3.19 -1.48
C MET A 158 1.49 4.71 -1.31
N PHE A 159 1.70 5.45 -2.41
CA PHE A 159 1.67 6.90 -2.38
C PHE A 159 0.30 7.45 -1.93
N ILE A 160 -0.78 6.93 -2.50
CA ILE A 160 -2.15 7.33 -2.14
C ILE A 160 -2.45 6.97 -0.68
N SER A 161 -2.07 5.77 -0.24
CA SER A 161 -2.24 5.32 1.15
C SER A 161 -1.51 6.23 2.13
N ILE A 162 -0.27 6.63 1.83
CA ILE A 162 0.52 7.56 2.64
C ILE A 162 -0.19 8.90 2.77
N MET A 163 -0.66 9.46 1.66
CA MET A 163 -1.35 10.75 1.64
C MET A 163 -2.65 10.71 2.44
N LEU A 164 -3.49 9.70 2.21
CA LEU A 164 -4.81 9.62 2.83
C LEU A 164 -4.74 9.19 4.30
N SER A 165 -3.86 8.25 4.64
CA SER A 165 -3.62 7.87 6.04
C SER A 165 -2.96 9.02 6.80
N GLY A 166 -2.02 9.73 6.17
CA GLY A 166 -1.44 10.96 6.73
C GLY A 166 -2.49 12.04 6.98
N PHE A 167 -3.39 12.25 6.03
CA PHE A 167 -4.52 13.18 6.17
C PHE A 167 -5.47 12.77 7.31
N GLY A 168 -5.85 11.49 7.37
CA GLY A 168 -6.69 10.97 8.45
C GLY A 168 -6.05 11.14 9.84
N GLY A 169 -4.76 10.81 9.96
CA GLY A 169 -4.03 11.03 11.20
C GLY A 169 -3.89 12.51 11.58
N TRP A 170 -3.73 13.40 10.60
CA TRP A 170 -3.70 14.85 10.82
C TRP A 170 -5.04 15.42 11.29
N LEU A 171 -6.14 14.85 10.81
CA LEU A 171 -7.51 15.25 11.13
C LEU A 171 -7.88 14.85 12.57
N TYR A 172 -7.36 13.74 13.09
CA TYR A 172 -7.74 13.19 14.40
C TYR A 172 -7.70 14.21 15.57
N PRO A 173 -6.61 14.97 15.80
CA PRO A 173 -6.58 15.96 16.90
C PRO A 173 -7.54 17.14 16.74
N LYS A 174 -8.16 17.30 15.57
CA LYS A 174 -9.15 18.33 15.27
C LYS A 174 -10.58 17.86 15.44
N ILE A 175 -10.83 16.55 15.40
CA ILE A 175 -12.17 15.97 15.57
C ILE A 175 -12.54 15.86 17.05
N GLY A 176 -11.53 15.68 17.93
CA GLY A 176 -11.72 15.54 19.38
C GLY A 176 -11.65 16.85 20.19
N ARG A 177 -11.66 18.01 19.52
CA ARG A 177 -11.75 19.35 20.14
C ARG A 177 -13.03 20.01 19.69
#